data_AF-A0A448P1K4-F1
#
_entry.id   AF-A0A448P1K4-F1
#
_cell.length_a   1.000
_cell.length_b   1.000
_cell.length_c   1.000
_cell.angle_alpha   90.00
_cell.angle_beta   90.00
_cell.angle_gamma   90.00
#
_symmetry.space_group_name_H-M   'P 1'
#
loop_
_entity.id
_entity.type
_entity.pdbx_description
1 polymer ?
#
loop_
_entity_poly.entity_id
_entity_poly.type
_entity_poly.pdbx_seq_one_letter_code
_entity_poly.pdbx_strand_id
1 'polypeptide(L)'
;METTETESRQLRVGDPSDAPALAQALGEQQLTDQVARWLDEDLCVLAEAGGRPVGLLRLVDEGGRAAVHAILVAPGAQRLDVERDLLEGAAQLATDLGSHDLRVKSWSDHPMDRAALRADLLEHGYRADGADLVRTLPIRLEAATTEEMRSLGVALAQILHAGDLILTSGDLGAGKTTLTQGIGAGLGVQGPVISPTFVLVRRHAGTEGRPGLVHVDAYRLGSLAELVDLDLDETMDESVTVVEWGAGIAEELEGSYLEIDIERSGDPADDTRILYIQPVGPRWQGVDLGVLRQAARPADAPDHQGPDTPARSEEAQ
;
A
#
# COMPACT_ATOMS: atom_id res chain seq x y z
N MET A 1 32.82 -7.50 18.95
CA MET A 1 31.69 -6.74 18.38
C MET A 1 30.66 -7.81 18.05
N GLU A 2 29.84 -8.17 19.03
CA GLU A 2 28.77 -9.15 18.83
C GLU A 2 27.74 -8.49 17.91
N THR A 3 27.60 -9.03 16.71
CA THR A 3 26.45 -8.78 15.86
C THR A 3 25.25 -9.38 16.59
N THR A 4 24.41 -8.53 17.19
CA THR A 4 23.09 -8.92 17.64
C THR A 4 22.35 -9.45 16.42
N GLU A 5 22.15 -10.77 16.34
CA GLU A 5 21.18 -11.34 15.40
C GLU A 5 19.84 -10.74 15.76
N THR A 6 19.31 -9.86 14.91
CA THR A 6 17.93 -9.39 15.01
C THR A 6 17.05 -10.62 14.80
N GLU A 7 16.49 -11.17 15.88
CA GLU A 7 15.51 -12.24 15.77
C GLU A 7 14.39 -11.77 14.83
N SER A 8 14.12 -12.55 13.78
CA SER A 8 13.04 -12.28 12.84
C SER A 8 11.71 -12.31 13.58
N ARG A 9 10.93 -11.25 13.45
CA ARG A 9 9.62 -11.10 14.08
C ARG A 9 8.53 -11.41 13.08
N GLN A 10 7.52 -12.15 13.52
CA GLN A 10 6.35 -12.49 12.72
C GLN A 10 5.19 -11.60 13.14
N LEU A 11 4.44 -11.12 12.16
CA LEU A 11 3.23 -10.33 12.36
C LEU A 11 2.02 -11.14 11.94
N ARG A 12 0.94 -11.05 12.72
CA ARG A 12 -0.36 -11.63 12.37
C ARG A 12 -1.50 -10.89 13.03
N VAL A 13 -2.72 -11.16 12.57
CA VAL A 13 -3.92 -10.72 13.29
C VAL A 13 -4.01 -11.46 14.63
N GLY A 14 -4.24 -10.72 15.70
CA GLY A 14 -4.47 -11.27 17.03
C GLY A 14 -5.84 -11.92 17.14
N ASP A 15 -5.94 -12.99 17.92
CA ASP A 15 -7.16 -13.73 18.23
C ASP A 15 -7.43 -13.70 19.74
N PRO A 16 -8.70 -13.81 20.21
CA PRO A 16 -9.01 -13.88 21.63
C PRO A 16 -8.21 -14.93 22.42
N SER A 17 -7.79 -16.04 21.79
CA SER A 17 -6.96 -17.07 22.40
C SER A 17 -5.53 -16.62 22.75
N ASP A 18 -5.07 -15.48 22.21
CA ASP A 18 -3.74 -14.91 22.48
C ASP A 18 -3.66 -14.19 23.84
N ALA A 19 -4.81 -13.81 24.41
CA ALA A 19 -4.87 -12.99 25.62
C ALA A 19 -4.03 -13.53 26.79
N PRO A 20 -4.02 -14.85 27.11
CA PRO A 20 -3.20 -15.38 28.20
C PRO A 20 -1.70 -15.23 27.96
N ALA A 21 -1.24 -15.48 26.72
CA ALA A 21 0.18 -15.39 26.37
C ALA A 21 0.65 -13.94 26.36
N LEU A 22 -0.18 -13.03 25.87
CA LEU A 22 0.06 -11.58 25.93
C LEU A 22 0.10 -11.06 27.37
N ALA A 23 -0.83 -11.47 28.23
CA ALA A 23 -0.84 -11.07 29.63
C ALA A 23 0.44 -11.50 30.35
N GLN A 24 0.94 -12.71 30.04
CA GLN A 24 2.21 -13.19 30.57
C GLN A 24 3.40 -12.38 30.04
N ALA A 25 3.42 -12.04 28.76
CA ALA A 25 4.53 -11.34 28.12
C ALA A 25 4.60 -9.85 28.48
N LEU A 26 3.45 -9.16 28.52
CA LEU A 26 3.35 -7.72 28.75
C LEU A 26 3.46 -7.36 30.24
N GLY A 27 3.11 -8.29 31.12
CA GLY A 27 3.38 -8.21 32.56
C GLY A 27 2.57 -7.14 33.29
N GLU A 28 1.26 -7.37 33.49
CA GLU A 28 0.41 -6.63 34.44
C GLU A 28 -1.00 -7.25 34.46
N GLN A 29 -1.57 -7.57 35.63
CA GLN A 29 -2.89 -8.19 35.71
C GLN A 29 -4.04 -7.27 35.26
N GLN A 30 -3.86 -5.94 35.30
CA GLN A 30 -4.85 -4.96 34.84
C GLN A 30 -4.98 -4.91 33.31
N LEU A 31 -3.93 -5.28 32.58
CA LEU A 31 -3.92 -5.30 31.13
C LEU A 31 -4.68 -6.52 30.56
N THR A 32 -4.82 -7.61 31.33
CA THR A 32 -5.44 -8.86 30.84
C THR A 32 -6.88 -8.68 30.38
N ASP A 33 -7.74 -8.10 31.21
CA ASP A 33 -9.17 -7.91 30.88
C ASP A 33 -9.37 -6.87 29.76
N GLN A 34 -8.44 -5.92 29.64
CA GLN A 34 -8.46 -4.91 28.59
C GLN A 34 -8.01 -5.48 27.25
N VAL A 35 -6.89 -6.18 27.22
CA VAL A 35 -6.35 -6.84 26.02
C VAL A 35 -7.31 -7.91 25.52
N ALA A 36 -7.89 -8.73 26.41
CA ALA A 36 -8.89 -9.72 26.03
C ALA A 36 -10.10 -9.07 25.34
N ARG A 37 -10.56 -7.92 25.83
CA ARG A 37 -11.64 -7.16 25.20
C ARG A 37 -11.25 -6.62 23.83
N TRP A 38 -10.03 -6.06 23.70
CA TRP A 38 -9.56 -5.57 22.40
C TRP A 38 -9.48 -6.68 21.36
N LEU A 39 -9.00 -7.87 21.74
CA LEU A 39 -8.92 -9.01 20.83
C LEU A 39 -10.30 -9.56 20.43
N ASP A 40 -11.33 -9.31 21.23
CA ASP A 40 -12.71 -9.74 20.97
C ASP A 40 -13.50 -8.70 20.14
N GLU A 41 -13.28 -7.41 20.40
CA GLU A 41 -14.08 -6.31 19.84
C GLU A 41 -13.42 -5.60 18.65
N ASP A 42 -12.09 -5.59 18.59
CA ASP A 42 -11.32 -4.77 17.66
C ASP A 42 -10.32 -5.59 16.82
N LEU A 43 -9.83 -4.97 15.76
CA LEU A 43 -8.76 -5.54 14.96
C LEU A 43 -7.42 -5.29 15.64
N CYS A 44 -6.68 -6.36 15.93
CA CYS A 44 -5.38 -6.25 16.60
C CYS A 44 -4.27 -6.85 15.74
N VAL A 45 -3.11 -6.21 15.73
CA VAL A 45 -1.88 -6.74 15.12
C VAL A 45 -0.98 -7.24 16.25
N LEU A 46 -0.59 -8.51 16.17
CA LEU A 46 0.30 -9.18 17.10
C LEU A 46 1.70 -9.31 16.50
N ALA A 47 2.73 -8.99 17.29
CA ALA A 47 4.11 -9.29 16.96
C ALA A 47 4.63 -10.44 17.83
N GLU A 48 5.28 -11.42 17.20
CA GLU A 48 5.89 -12.57 17.86
C GLU A 48 7.39 -12.68 17.55
N ALA A 49 8.19 -13.02 18.56
CA ALA A 49 9.59 -13.39 18.43
C ALA A 49 9.82 -14.76 19.09
N GLY A 50 10.44 -15.70 18.37
CA GLY A 50 10.65 -17.06 18.88
C GLY A 50 9.36 -17.78 19.29
N GLY A 51 8.24 -17.49 18.63
CA GLY A 51 6.91 -18.05 18.94
C GLY A 51 6.28 -17.51 20.23
N ARG A 52 6.76 -16.36 20.74
CA ARG A 52 6.19 -15.69 21.90
C ARG A 52 5.73 -14.28 21.55
N PRO A 53 4.56 -13.83 22.05
CA PRO A 53 4.14 -12.45 21.91
C PRO A 53 5.19 -11.48 22.47
N VAL A 54 5.55 -10.48 21.67
CA VAL A 54 6.44 -9.38 22.08
C VAL A 54 5.78 -8.01 21.93
N GLY A 55 4.64 -7.92 21.25
CA GLY A 55 3.87 -6.69 21.19
C GLY A 55 2.49 -6.87 20.58
N LEU A 56 1.63 -5.88 20.82
CA LEU A 56 0.25 -5.84 20.36
C LEU A 56 -0.09 -4.40 19.97
N LEU A 57 -0.75 -4.22 18.83
CA LEU A 57 -1.28 -2.94 18.38
C LEU A 57 -2.80 -3.07 18.21
N ARG A 58 -3.55 -2.11 18.73
CA ARG A 58 -5.00 -2.02 18.60
C ARG A 58 -5.40 -1.03 17.51
N LEU A 59 -6.15 -1.51 16.52
CA LEU A 59 -6.69 -0.73 15.42
C LEU A 59 -8.20 -0.57 15.59
N VAL A 60 -8.70 0.65 15.41
CA VAL A 60 -10.11 1.01 15.52
C VAL A 60 -10.53 1.74 14.25
N ASP A 61 -11.72 1.45 13.72
CA ASP A 61 -12.32 2.21 12.62
C ASP A 61 -12.99 3.48 13.17
N GLU A 62 -12.48 4.64 12.78
CA GLU A 62 -13.05 5.96 13.09
C GLU A 62 -13.68 6.58 11.85
N GLY A 63 -14.83 6.04 11.42
CA GLY A 63 -15.62 6.59 10.32
C GLY A 63 -14.98 6.36 8.94
N GLY A 64 -14.52 5.13 8.70
CA GLY A 64 -13.82 4.72 7.48
C GLY A 64 -12.32 5.04 7.50
N ARG A 65 -11.74 5.25 8.70
CA ARG A 65 -10.32 5.59 8.87
C ARG A 65 -9.71 4.69 9.93
N ALA A 66 -8.59 4.08 9.59
CA ALA A 66 -7.85 3.22 10.49
C ALA A 66 -7.11 4.06 11.54
N ALA A 67 -7.45 3.87 12.82
CA ALA A 67 -6.85 4.59 13.93
C ALA A 67 -6.15 3.63 14.91
N VAL A 68 -4.87 3.89 15.17
CA VAL A 68 -4.09 3.18 16.18
C VAL A 68 -4.33 3.79 17.55
N HIS A 69 -5.01 3.05 18.42
CA HIS A 69 -5.41 3.52 19.75
C HIS A 69 -4.49 3.03 20.88
N ALA A 70 -3.72 1.97 20.64
CA ALA A 70 -2.74 1.50 21.61
C ALA A 70 -1.63 0.71 20.92
N ILE A 71 -0.41 0.82 21.45
CA ILE A 71 0.71 -0.09 21.15
C ILE A 71 1.33 -0.55 22.44
N LEU A 72 1.26 -1.85 22.70
CA LEU A 72 1.85 -2.51 23.85
C LEU A 72 3.08 -3.28 23.39
N VAL A 73 4.17 -3.17 24.15
CA VAL A 73 5.42 -3.89 23.88
C VAL A 73 5.92 -4.51 25.15
N ALA A 74 6.29 -5.79 25.07
CA ALA A 74 6.79 -6.57 26.20
C ALA A 74 8.10 -5.96 26.74
N PRO A 75 8.29 -5.93 28.07
CA PRO A 75 9.54 -5.49 28.66
C PRO A 75 10.70 -6.38 28.17
N GLY A 76 11.82 -5.74 27.81
CA GLY A 76 13.03 -6.44 27.32
C GLY A 76 13.10 -6.64 25.81
N ALA A 77 12.03 -6.33 25.06
CA ALA A 77 12.10 -6.27 23.59
C ALA A 77 12.74 -4.95 23.12
N GLN A 78 13.28 -4.94 21.90
CA GLN A 78 13.73 -3.72 21.23
C GLN A 78 12.51 -2.86 20.87
N ARG A 79 12.10 -1.98 21.80
CA ARG A 79 10.79 -1.31 21.77
C ARG A 79 10.49 -0.60 20.45
N LEU A 80 11.39 0.27 19.99
CA LEU A 80 11.17 1.06 18.79
C LEU A 80 11.00 0.16 17.56
N ASP A 81 11.81 -0.89 17.44
CA ASP A 81 11.67 -1.85 16.36
C ASP A 81 10.32 -2.56 16.41
N VAL A 82 9.84 -2.98 17.59
CA VAL A 82 8.54 -3.68 17.71
C VAL A 82 7.40 -2.73 17.40
N GLU A 83 7.48 -1.48 17.84
CA GLU A 83 6.49 -0.45 17.50
C GLU A 83 6.42 -0.21 15.99
N ARG A 84 7.58 -0.14 15.30
CA ARG A 84 7.66 0.02 13.85
C ARG A 84 7.07 -1.19 13.10
N ASP A 85 7.46 -2.40 13.46
CA ASP A 85 6.91 -3.62 12.83
C ASP A 85 5.39 -3.69 12.99
N LEU A 86 4.88 -3.42 14.20
CA LEU A 86 3.44 -3.40 14.47
C LEU A 86 2.72 -2.34 13.62
N LEU A 87 3.30 -1.15 13.50
CA LEU A 87 2.74 -0.07 12.69
C LEU A 87 2.74 -0.41 11.19
N GLU A 88 3.76 -1.11 10.70
CA GLU A 88 3.77 -1.58 9.30
C GLU A 88 2.71 -2.65 9.07
N GLY A 89 2.58 -3.63 9.98
CA GLY A 89 1.50 -4.63 9.93
C GLY A 89 0.12 -3.99 9.99
N ALA A 90 -0.05 -2.94 10.79
CA ALA A 90 -1.30 -2.18 10.87
C ALA A 90 -1.57 -1.40 9.58
N ALA A 91 -0.53 -0.82 8.95
CA ALA A 91 -0.65 -0.11 7.69
C ALA A 91 -1.07 -1.05 6.55
N GLN A 92 -0.46 -2.24 6.47
CA GLN A 92 -0.84 -3.27 5.50
C GLN A 92 -2.30 -3.69 5.70
N LEU A 93 -2.66 -4.04 6.93
CA LEU A 93 -4.02 -4.50 7.25
C LEU A 93 -5.08 -3.42 7.00
N ALA A 94 -4.78 -2.16 7.32
CA ALA A 94 -5.64 -1.02 7.01
C ALA A 94 -5.79 -0.81 5.50
N THR A 95 -4.71 -0.99 4.73
CA THR A 95 -4.70 -0.94 3.26
C THR A 95 -5.58 -2.03 2.65
N ASP A 96 -5.47 -3.26 3.17
CA ASP A 96 -6.27 -4.41 2.73
C ASP A 96 -7.77 -4.19 2.96
N LEU A 97 -8.11 -3.52 4.06
CA LEU A 97 -9.47 -3.10 4.38
C LEU A 97 -9.92 -1.83 3.63
N GLY A 98 -9.07 -1.27 2.76
CA GLY A 98 -9.41 -0.15 1.89
C GLY A 98 -9.33 1.24 2.54
N SER A 99 -8.71 1.35 3.72
CA SER A 99 -8.49 2.62 4.41
C SER A 99 -7.52 3.51 3.61
N HIS A 100 -7.77 4.82 3.61
CA HIS A 100 -6.93 5.79 2.89
C HIS A 100 -5.76 6.32 3.71
N ASP A 101 -5.90 6.30 5.02
CA ASP A 101 -4.87 6.74 5.96
C ASP A 101 -4.82 5.83 7.18
N LEU A 102 -3.63 5.76 7.79
CA LEU A 102 -3.42 5.20 9.12
C LEU A 102 -3.08 6.34 10.06
N ARG A 103 -3.89 6.50 11.11
CA ARG A 103 -3.73 7.55 12.11
C ARG A 103 -3.22 6.97 13.41
N VAL A 104 -2.08 7.42 13.88
CA VAL A 104 -1.56 7.10 15.21
C VAL A 104 -2.02 8.18 16.17
N LYS A 105 -2.90 7.82 17.11
CA LYS A 105 -3.50 8.77 18.05
C LYS A 105 -2.45 9.27 19.05
N SER A 106 -2.56 10.54 19.44
CA SER A 106 -1.80 11.08 20.56
C SER A 106 -2.25 10.40 21.85
N TRP A 107 -1.41 9.53 22.42
CA TRP A 107 -1.81 8.77 23.61
C TRP A 107 -1.30 9.43 24.90
N SER A 108 -2.22 9.84 25.76
CA SER A 108 -1.93 10.38 27.11
C SER A 108 -1.59 9.30 28.14
N ASP A 109 -1.83 8.03 27.84
CA ASP A 109 -1.85 6.94 28.85
C ASP A 109 -0.61 6.03 28.81
N HIS A 110 0.43 6.39 28.06
CA HIS A 110 1.67 5.60 28.01
C HIS A 110 2.79 6.18 28.89
N PRO A 111 3.54 5.32 29.60
CA PRO A 111 4.41 5.75 30.69
C PRO A 111 5.76 6.39 30.30
N MET A 112 6.07 6.68 29.03
CA MET A 112 7.42 7.15 28.64
C MET A 112 7.45 8.10 27.43
N ASP A 113 8.58 8.80 27.28
CA ASP A 113 8.88 9.77 26.22
C ASP A 113 8.72 9.15 24.83
N ARG A 114 7.74 9.65 24.08
CA ARG A 114 7.43 9.26 22.69
C ARG A 114 8.10 10.14 21.65
N ALA A 115 8.98 11.05 22.05
CA ALA A 115 9.73 11.88 21.11
C ALA A 115 10.52 11.00 20.13
N ALA A 116 11.11 9.89 20.59
CA ALA A 116 11.86 8.97 19.74
C ALA A 116 10.98 8.31 18.66
N LEU A 117 9.86 7.67 19.06
CA LEU A 117 8.91 7.09 18.10
C LEU A 117 8.32 8.15 17.18
N ARG A 118 7.96 9.34 17.70
CA ARG A 118 7.45 10.43 16.87
C ARG A 118 8.46 10.87 15.83
N ALA A 119 9.73 11.06 16.21
CA ALA A 119 10.80 11.43 15.30
C ALA A 119 10.99 10.34 14.23
N ASP A 120 11.05 9.07 14.65
CA ASP A 120 11.14 7.91 13.76
C ASP A 120 9.98 7.88 12.75
N LEU A 121 8.73 8.01 13.21
CA LEU A 121 7.58 8.00 12.31
C LEU A 121 7.56 9.17 11.32
N LEU A 122 8.01 10.36 11.72
CA LEU A 122 8.14 11.51 10.83
C LEU A 122 9.19 11.28 9.73
N GLU A 123 10.21 10.46 10.01
CA GLU A 123 11.19 10.01 9.00
C GLU A 123 10.62 8.88 8.12
N HIS A 124 9.62 8.13 8.59
CA HIS A 124 9.03 6.97 7.91
C HIS A 124 7.61 7.26 7.36
N GLY A 125 7.44 8.42 6.72
CA GLY A 125 6.25 8.71 5.91
C GLY A 125 5.00 9.15 6.69
N TYR A 126 5.09 9.32 8.01
CA TYR A 126 4.04 9.97 8.78
C TYR A 126 4.21 11.50 8.76
N ARG A 127 3.09 12.20 8.84
CA ARG A 127 3.03 13.65 9.04
C ARG A 127 2.18 14.00 10.25
N ALA A 128 2.44 15.16 10.85
CA ALA A 128 1.63 15.67 11.94
C ALA A 128 0.25 16.13 11.44
N ASP A 129 -0.80 15.73 12.14
CA ASP A 129 -2.16 16.26 12.01
C ASP A 129 -2.72 16.56 13.40
N GLY A 130 -2.57 17.82 13.84
CA GLY A 130 -2.84 18.21 15.22
C GLY A 130 -1.95 17.45 16.20
N ALA A 131 -2.57 16.74 17.14
CA ALA A 131 -1.87 15.92 18.13
C ALA A 131 -1.50 14.52 17.60
N ASP A 132 -2.12 14.09 16.51
CA ASP A 132 -1.96 12.76 15.90
C ASP A 132 -0.83 12.77 14.86
N LEU A 133 -0.43 11.57 14.45
CA LEU A 133 0.37 11.34 13.25
C LEU A 133 -0.45 10.59 12.23
N VAL A 134 -0.29 10.91 10.96
CA VAL A 134 -1.05 10.29 9.87
C VAL A 134 -0.09 9.86 8.77
N ARG A 135 -0.24 8.63 8.27
CA ARG A 135 0.41 8.13 7.06
C ARG A 135 -0.66 7.89 6.01
N THR A 136 -0.45 8.42 4.80
CA THR A 136 -1.28 8.03 3.65
C THR A 136 -0.95 6.59 3.29
N LEU A 137 -1.98 5.77 3.10
CA LEU A 137 -1.83 4.37 2.73
C LEU A 137 -1.96 4.18 1.21
N PRO A 138 -1.37 3.10 0.64
CA PRO A 138 -1.60 2.73 -0.74
C PRO A 138 -3.08 2.49 -1.01
N ILE A 139 -3.49 2.67 -2.26
CA ILE A 139 -4.80 2.25 -2.72
C ILE A 139 -4.69 0.82 -3.20
N ARG A 140 -5.46 -0.07 -2.57
CA ARG A 140 -5.64 -1.45 -3.01
C ARG A 140 -6.71 -1.54 -4.08
N LEU A 141 -6.36 -2.15 -5.22
CA LEU A 141 -7.28 -2.49 -6.31
C LEU A 141 -7.14 -3.97 -6.67
N GLU A 142 -8.21 -4.56 -7.19
CA GLU A 142 -8.21 -5.92 -7.72
C GLU A 142 -8.47 -5.88 -9.23
N ALA A 143 -7.78 -6.75 -9.96
CA ALA A 143 -8.04 -7.04 -11.36
C ALA A 143 -8.11 -8.55 -11.52
N ALA A 144 -9.33 -9.09 -11.62
CA ALA A 144 -9.59 -10.51 -11.76
C ALA A 144 -9.16 -11.08 -13.13
N THR A 145 -9.00 -10.20 -14.12
CA THR A 145 -8.64 -10.60 -15.48
C THR A 145 -7.56 -9.71 -16.08
N THR A 146 -6.89 -10.23 -17.11
CA THR A 146 -5.96 -9.44 -17.93
C THR A 146 -6.65 -8.21 -18.56
N GLU A 147 -7.94 -8.29 -18.88
CA GLU A 147 -8.67 -7.17 -19.48
C GLU A 147 -9.00 -6.08 -18.46
N GLU A 148 -9.35 -6.45 -17.24
CA GLU A 148 -9.48 -5.51 -16.12
C GLU A 148 -8.14 -4.82 -15.83
N MET A 149 -7.04 -5.57 -15.90
CA MET A 149 -5.70 -4.98 -15.75
C MET A 149 -5.39 -3.93 -16.83
N ARG A 150 -5.79 -4.17 -18.08
CA ARG A 150 -5.67 -3.18 -19.16
C ARG A 150 -6.60 -1.99 -18.94
N SER A 151 -7.83 -2.24 -18.51
CA SER A 151 -8.83 -1.21 -18.22
C SER A 151 -8.36 -0.28 -17.10
N LEU A 152 -7.73 -0.84 -16.05
CA LEU A 152 -7.05 -0.07 -15.01
C LEU A 152 -5.93 0.81 -15.58
N GLY A 153 -5.11 0.28 -16.48
CA GLY A 153 -4.10 1.07 -17.17
C GLY A 153 -4.68 2.22 -18.00
N VAL A 154 -5.79 1.97 -18.72
CA VAL A 154 -6.50 3.00 -19.49
C VAL A 154 -7.06 4.09 -18.58
N ALA A 155 -7.63 3.71 -17.44
CA ALA A 155 -8.17 4.63 -16.45
C ALA A 155 -7.05 5.46 -15.79
N LEU A 156 -5.93 4.81 -15.45
CA LEU A 156 -4.75 5.47 -14.93
C LEU A 156 -4.25 6.53 -15.92
N ALA A 157 -4.15 6.20 -17.21
CA ALA A 157 -3.74 7.13 -18.25
C ALA A 157 -4.59 8.42 -18.34
N GLN A 158 -5.84 8.42 -17.87
CA GLN A 158 -6.70 9.61 -17.88
C GLN A 158 -6.27 10.68 -16.86
N ILE A 159 -5.48 10.30 -15.85
CA ILE A 159 -5.00 11.22 -14.80
C ILE A 159 -3.50 11.54 -14.90
N LEU A 160 -2.83 10.97 -15.91
CA LEU A 160 -1.41 11.18 -16.16
C LEU A 160 -1.16 12.41 -17.04
N HIS A 161 -0.03 13.06 -16.80
CA HIS A 161 0.50 14.16 -17.58
C HIS A 161 1.90 13.82 -18.09
N ALA A 162 2.37 14.59 -19.08
CA ALA A 162 3.78 14.56 -19.47
C ALA A 162 4.67 14.86 -18.25
N GLY A 163 5.79 14.14 -18.12
CA GLY A 163 6.67 14.20 -16.96
C GLY A 163 6.29 13.26 -15.80
N ASP A 164 5.11 12.63 -15.81
CA ASP A 164 4.75 11.71 -14.73
C ASP A 164 5.58 10.41 -14.81
N LEU A 165 6.13 10.01 -13.65
CA LEU A 165 6.87 8.77 -13.45
C LEU A 165 6.01 7.72 -12.73
N ILE A 166 6.00 6.50 -13.26
CA ILE A 166 5.36 5.32 -12.68
C ILE A 166 6.42 4.25 -12.48
N LEU A 167 6.59 3.81 -11.24
CA LEU A 167 7.43 2.69 -10.87
C LEU A 167 6.55 1.48 -10.64
N THR A 168 6.83 0.38 -11.33
CA THR A 168 6.05 -0.87 -11.16
C THR A 168 6.94 -1.98 -10.61
N SER A 169 6.47 -2.65 -9.56
CA SER A 169 7.13 -3.80 -8.93
C SER A 169 6.21 -5.03 -8.94
N GLY A 170 6.71 -6.14 -8.39
CA GLY A 170 6.02 -7.43 -8.37
C GLY A 170 6.75 -8.50 -9.18
N ASP A 171 6.41 -9.75 -8.92
CA ASP A 171 7.09 -10.92 -9.48
C ASP A 171 7.08 -11.01 -11.03
N LEU A 172 7.89 -11.91 -11.57
CA LEU A 172 7.83 -12.25 -13.00
C LEU A 172 6.43 -12.77 -13.35
N GLY A 173 5.78 -12.14 -14.32
CA GLY A 173 4.41 -12.48 -14.71
C GLY A 173 3.32 -11.86 -13.82
N ALA A 174 3.67 -10.97 -12.87
CA ALA A 174 2.70 -10.22 -12.08
C ALA A 174 1.75 -9.36 -12.92
N GLY A 175 2.15 -8.96 -14.14
CA GLY A 175 1.30 -8.21 -15.05
C GLY A 175 1.71 -6.75 -15.26
N LYS A 176 2.92 -6.36 -14.83
CA LYS A 176 3.51 -5.04 -15.09
C LYS A 176 3.36 -4.57 -16.54
N THR A 177 3.86 -5.35 -17.50
CA THR A 177 3.70 -5.03 -18.93
C THR A 177 2.24 -4.98 -19.38
N THR A 178 1.34 -5.80 -18.81
CA THR A 178 -0.10 -5.76 -19.12
C THR A 178 -0.72 -4.44 -18.68
N LEU A 179 -0.37 -3.95 -17.48
CA LEU A 179 -0.76 -2.62 -17.02
C LEU A 179 -0.20 -1.54 -17.96
N THR A 180 1.08 -1.62 -18.33
CA THR A 180 1.73 -0.67 -19.25
C THR A 180 1.08 -0.64 -20.63
N GLN A 181 0.60 -1.79 -21.13
CA GLN A 181 -0.20 -1.86 -22.36
C GLN A 181 -1.50 -1.06 -22.23
N GLY A 182 -2.21 -1.20 -21.10
CA GLY A 182 -3.39 -0.41 -20.80
C GLY A 182 -3.09 1.10 -20.76
N ILE A 183 -2.00 1.49 -20.09
CA ILE A 183 -1.53 2.88 -20.04
C ILE A 183 -1.27 3.41 -21.45
N GLY A 184 -0.49 2.70 -22.26
CA GLY A 184 -0.21 3.11 -23.64
C GLY A 184 -1.48 3.24 -24.50
N ALA A 185 -2.44 2.33 -24.34
CA ALA A 185 -3.73 2.43 -25.01
C ALA A 185 -4.54 3.66 -24.57
N GLY A 186 -4.58 3.94 -23.26
CA GLY A 186 -5.27 5.12 -22.72
C GLY A 186 -4.62 6.44 -23.14
N LEU A 187 -3.29 6.47 -23.26
CA LEU A 187 -2.53 7.60 -23.81
C LEU A 187 -2.65 7.74 -25.34
N GLY A 188 -3.10 6.69 -26.03
CA GLY A 188 -3.22 6.68 -27.49
C GLY A 188 -1.86 6.68 -28.19
N VAL A 189 -0.86 6.01 -27.63
CA VAL A 189 0.49 5.99 -28.22
C VAL A 189 0.58 5.14 -29.48
N GLN A 190 1.57 5.42 -30.33
CA GLN A 190 1.76 4.69 -31.57
C GLN A 190 2.43 3.32 -31.38
N GLY A 191 1.90 2.33 -32.11
CA GLY A 191 2.46 0.98 -32.16
C GLY A 191 2.16 0.13 -30.92
N PRO A 192 2.53 -1.16 -30.95
CA PRO A 192 2.26 -2.07 -29.85
C PRO A 192 3.22 -1.85 -28.68
N VAL A 193 2.67 -1.72 -27.47
CA VAL A 193 3.45 -1.73 -26.23
C VAL A 193 3.80 -3.18 -25.87
N ILE A 194 5.09 -3.50 -25.91
CA ILE A 194 5.62 -4.81 -25.58
C ILE A 194 6.77 -4.64 -24.60
N SER A 195 6.99 -5.64 -23.74
CA SER A 195 8.03 -5.59 -22.72
C SER A 195 9.41 -5.27 -23.35
N PRO A 196 10.13 -4.27 -22.82
CA PRO A 196 11.43 -3.87 -23.33
C PRO A 196 12.57 -4.69 -22.73
N THR A 197 12.35 -5.84 -22.08
CA THR A 197 13.39 -6.65 -21.38
C THR A 197 14.72 -6.81 -22.12
N PHE A 198 14.72 -6.90 -23.45
CA PHE A 198 15.96 -7.03 -24.25
C PHE A 198 16.53 -5.71 -24.77
N VAL A 199 15.69 -4.69 -24.96
CA VAL A 199 16.08 -3.39 -25.51
C VAL A 199 16.22 -2.31 -24.43
N LEU A 200 15.88 -2.65 -23.19
CA LEU A 200 15.85 -1.83 -21.96
C LEU A 200 14.85 -0.68 -22.01
N VAL A 201 14.74 0.04 -23.12
CA VAL A 201 13.81 1.17 -23.32
C VAL A 201 13.04 1.03 -24.63
N ARG A 202 11.75 1.37 -24.59
CA ARG A 202 10.92 1.62 -25.77
C ARG A 202 10.23 2.97 -25.63
N ARG A 203 10.27 3.75 -26.71
CA ARG A 203 9.59 5.05 -26.78
C ARG A 203 8.45 4.94 -27.77
N HIS A 204 7.28 5.39 -27.35
CA HIS A 204 6.08 5.44 -28.16
C HIS A 204 5.61 6.88 -28.24
N ALA A 205 5.56 7.44 -29.45
CA ALA A 205 5.07 8.78 -29.65
C ALA A 205 3.58 8.87 -29.28
N GLY A 206 3.22 9.92 -28.56
CA GLY A 206 1.83 10.27 -28.30
C GLY A 206 1.11 10.70 -29.58
N THR A 207 -0.22 10.66 -29.56
CA THR A 207 -1.05 11.16 -30.66
C THR A 207 -2.03 12.21 -30.15
N GLU A 208 -2.53 13.07 -31.04
CA GLU A 208 -3.62 14.02 -30.73
C GLU A 208 -3.33 14.96 -29.55
N GLY A 209 -2.07 15.34 -29.34
CA GLY A 209 -1.64 16.23 -28.25
C GLY A 209 -1.57 15.56 -26.87
N ARG A 210 -1.69 14.22 -26.81
CA ARG A 210 -1.43 13.43 -25.60
C ARG A 210 0.06 13.16 -25.43
N PRO A 211 0.54 12.96 -24.19
CA PRO A 211 1.94 12.63 -23.93
C PRO A 211 2.35 11.31 -24.58
N GLY A 212 3.63 11.17 -24.86
CA GLY A 212 4.23 9.89 -25.24
C GLY A 212 4.28 8.89 -24.09
N LEU A 213 4.81 7.70 -24.37
CA LEU A 213 5.14 6.68 -23.37
C LEU A 213 6.60 6.26 -23.53
N VAL A 214 7.37 6.40 -22.45
CA VAL A 214 8.69 5.79 -22.29
C VAL A 214 8.52 4.57 -21.39
N HIS A 215 8.73 3.39 -21.94
CA HIS A 215 8.63 2.12 -21.21
C HIS A 215 10.04 1.57 -20.98
N VAL A 216 10.43 1.46 -19.72
CA VAL A 216 11.74 0.97 -19.29
C VAL A 216 11.56 -0.34 -18.51
N ASP A 217 12.49 -1.27 -18.68
CA ASP A 217 12.61 -2.48 -17.86
C ASP A 217 13.99 -2.47 -17.18
N ALA A 218 13.99 -2.19 -15.88
CA ALA A 218 15.19 -2.06 -15.05
C ALA A 218 15.62 -3.40 -14.42
N TYR A 219 14.98 -4.53 -14.74
CA TYR A 219 15.31 -5.83 -14.16
C TYR A 219 16.78 -6.23 -14.32
N ARG A 220 17.45 -5.70 -15.35
CA ARG A 220 18.86 -5.97 -15.66
C ARG A 220 19.81 -4.84 -15.29
N LEU A 221 19.31 -3.75 -14.73
CA LEU A 221 20.12 -2.61 -14.35
C LEU A 221 20.57 -2.77 -12.90
N GLY A 222 21.85 -2.51 -12.65
CA GLY A 222 22.45 -2.62 -11.32
C GLY A 222 22.47 -1.31 -10.54
N SER A 223 22.17 -0.18 -11.18
CA SER A 223 22.23 1.15 -10.55
C SER A 223 21.43 2.22 -11.30
N LEU A 224 21.13 3.32 -10.60
CA LEU A 224 20.54 4.53 -11.19
C LEU A 224 21.41 5.09 -12.33
N ALA A 225 22.74 5.01 -12.22
CA ALA A 225 23.63 5.52 -13.26
C ALA A 225 23.39 4.80 -14.60
N GLU A 226 23.18 3.48 -14.58
CA GLU A 226 22.85 2.72 -15.80
C GLU A 226 21.46 3.06 -16.35
N LEU A 227 20.52 3.51 -15.51
CA LEU A 227 19.20 3.97 -15.93
C LEU A 227 19.27 5.37 -16.58
N VAL A 228 20.06 6.28 -16.00
CA VAL A 228 20.33 7.62 -16.56
C VAL A 228 21.07 7.51 -17.89
N ASP A 229 22.01 6.56 -18.03
CA ASP A 229 22.74 6.27 -19.28
C ASP A 229 21.84 5.79 -20.44
N LEU A 230 20.55 5.53 -20.20
CA LEU A 230 19.58 5.21 -21.26
C LEU A 230 19.04 6.46 -22.01
N ASP A 231 19.62 7.63 -21.74
CA ASP A 231 19.26 8.93 -22.31
C ASP A 231 17.76 9.24 -22.13
N LEU A 232 17.18 8.91 -20.96
CA LEU A 232 15.74 9.07 -20.72
C LEU A 232 15.31 10.54 -20.80
N ASP A 233 16.16 11.44 -20.30
CA ASP A 233 15.97 12.88 -20.14
C ASP A 233 15.41 13.59 -21.38
N GLU A 234 15.80 13.18 -22.59
CA GLU A 234 15.39 13.87 -23.83
C GLU A 234 13.88 13.81 -24.09
N THR A 235 13.15 12.84 -23.53
CA THR A 235 11.70 12.72 -23.75
C THR A 235 10.87 12.55 -22.50
N MET A 236 11.48 12.56 -21.30
CA MET A 236 10.75 12.41 -20.04
C MET A 236 9.75 13.55 -19.83
N ASP A 237 10.13 14.79 -20.12
CA ASP A 237 9.27 15.97 -19.96
C ASP A 237 8.04 15.96 -20.88
N GLU A 238 8.09 15.21 -21.99
CA GLU A 238 7.03 15.13 -23.00
C GLU A 238 6.21 13.83 -22.93
N SER A 239 6.60 12.91 -22.05
CA SER A 239 6.04 11.56 -21.98
C SER A 239 5.67 11.16 -20.56
N VAL A 240 4.81 10.17 -20.44
CA VAL A 240 4.71 9.37 -19.22
C VAL A 240 5.84 8.34 -19.25
N THR A 241 6.55 8.20 -18.13
CA THR A 241 7.62 7.20 -17.99
C THR A 241 7.16 6.07 -17.08
N VAL A 242 7.16 4.83 -17.59
CA VAL A 242 6.88 3.62 -16.82
C VAL A 242 8.15 2.80 -16.70
N VAL A 243 8.65 2.62 -15.48
CA VAL A 243 9.83 1.81 -15.17
C VAL A 243 9.38 0.53 -14.48
N GLU A 244 9.51 -0.61 -15.15
CA GLU A 244 9.37 -1.92 -14.52
C GLU A 244 10.61 -2.22 -13.68
N TRP A 245 10.41 -2.75 -12.46
CA TRP A 245 11.46 -3.01 -11.48
C TRP A 245 12.24 -1.74 -11.06
N GLY A 246 11.56 -0.60 -11.07
CA GLY A 246 12.17 0.70 -10.75
C GLY A 246 12.37 0.97 -9.26
N ALA A 247 11.71 0.23 -8.36
CA ALA A 247 11.85 0.43 -6.92
C ALA A 247 13.30 0.19 -6.46
N GLY A 248 13.83 1.10 -5.65
CA GLY A 248 15.21 1.15 -5.16
C GLY A 248 16.24 1.69 -6.16
N ILE A 249 15.83 2.05 -7.38
CA ILE A 249 16.73 2.50 -8.46
C ILE A 249 16.26 3.82 -9.07
N ALA A 250 14.95 3.99 -9.26
CA ALA A 250 14.39 5.05 -10.08
C ALA A 250 13.69 6.16 -9.27
N GLU A 251 13.61 6.07 -7.94
CA GLU A 251 13.00 7.13 -7.11
C GLU A 251 13.77 8.46 -7.22
N GLU A 252 15.07 8.40 -7.50
CA GLU A 252 15.92 9.57 -7.66
C GLU A 252 15.74 10.27 -9.01
N LEU A 253 15.05 9.65 -9.98
CA LEU A 253 14.79 10.27 -11.28
C LEU A 253 13.85 11.47 -11.15
N GLU A 254 12.83 11.35 -10.30
CA GLU A 254 11.85 12.41 -10.10
C GLU A 254 11.40 12.56 -8.67
N GLY A 255 11.21 13.82 -8.24
CA GLY A 255 10.73 14.13 -6.89
C GLY A 255 9.26 13.77 -6.66
N SER A 256 8.55 13.27 -7.68
CA SER A 256 7.19 12.72 -7.55
C SER A 256 6.94 11.56 -8.52
N TYR A 257 6.33 10.49 -8.02
CA TYR A 257 6.04 9.29 -8.80
C TYR A 257 4.84 8.52 -8.22
N LEU A 258 4.23 7.65 -9.02
CA LEU A 258 3.37 6.58 -8.53
C LEU A 258 4.17 5.30 -8.42
N GLU A 259 4.19 4.72 -7.23
CA GLU A 259 4.67 3.36 -7.02
C GLU A 259 3.48 2.41 -7.11
N ILE A 260 3.62 1.36 -7.91
CA ILE A 260 2.57 0.36 -8.13
C ILE A 260 3.19 -1.01 -7.91
N ASP A 261 2.89 -1.60 -6.76
CA ASP A 261 3.23 -2.99 -6.50
C ASP A 261 2.10 -3.91 -6.98
N ILE A 262 2.47 -4.97 -7.70
CA ILE A 262 1.51 -5.90 -8.30
C ILE A 262 1.76 -7.30 -7.77
N GLU A 263 0.82 -7.79 -6.98
CA GLU A 263 0.81 -9.14 -6.44
C GLU A 263 -0.14 -10.04 -7.22
N ARG A 264 0.17 -11.33 -7.26
CA ARG A 264 -0.78 -12.35 -7.70
C ARG A 264 -1.56 -12.84 -6.49
N SER A 265 -2.82 -13.24 -6.70
CA SER A 265 -3.53 -13.98 -5.67
C SER A 265 -2.75 -15.23 -5.25
N GLY A 266 -2.90 -15.63 -3.98
CA GLY A 266 -2.22 -16.79 -3.42
C GLY A 266 -2.72 -18.14 -3.96
N ASP A 267 -3.82 -18.14 -4.73
CA ASP A 267 -4.37 -19.34 -5.37
C ASP A 267 -3.88 -19.43 -6.83
N PRO A 268 -3.07 -20.44 -7.19
CA PRO A 268 -2.61 -20.62 -8.58
C PRO A 268 -3.72 -20.80 -9.62
N ALA A 269 -4.94 -21.17 -9.20
CA ALA A 269 -6.09 -21.28 -10.08
C ALA A 269 -6.81 -19.94 -10.31
N ASP A 270 -6.47 -18.92 -9.52
CA ASP A 270 -7.01 -17.58 -9.61
C ASP A 270 -6.01 -16.68 -10.36
N ASP A 271 -6.47 -16.03 -11.44
CA ASP A 271 -5.65 -15.09 -12.21
C ASP A 271 -5.79 -13.65 -11.72
N THR A 272 -6.41 -13.44 -10.56
CA THR A 272 -6.53 -12.12 -9.94
C THR A 272 -5.16 -11.52 -9.64
N ARG A 273 -5.03 -10.23 -9.91
CA ARG A 273 -3.93 -9.37 -9.49
C ARG A 273 -4.42 -8.38 -8.46
N ILE A 274 -3.61 -8.15 -7.45
CA ILE A 274 -3.83 -7.12 -6.43
C ILE A 274 -2.79 -6.03 -6.69
N LEU A 275 -3.25 -4.79 -6.78
CA LEU A 275 -2.40 -3.63 -7.01
C LEU A 275 -2.42 -2.74 -5.79
N TYR A 276 -1.24 -2.39 -5.29
CA TYR A 276 -1.05 -1.37 -4.26
C TYR A 276 -0.45 -0.14 -4.91
N ILE A 277 -1.25 0.92 -5.01
CA ILE A 277 -0.87 2.17 -5.70
C ILE A 277 -0.57 3.23 -4.64
N GLN A 278 0.70 3.61 -4.54
CA GLN A 278 1.19 4.60 -3.59
C GLN A 278 1.64 5.89 -4.32
N PRO A 279 0.97 7.02 -4.08
CA PRO A 279 1.47 8.31 -4.54
C PRO A 279 2.63 8.81 -3.68
N VAL A 280 3.70 9.28 -4.34
CA VAL A 280 4.86 9.89 -3.70
C VAL A 280 5.14 11.26 -4.30
N GLY A 281 5.36 12.26 -3.44
CA GLY A 281 5.74 13.61 -3.84
C GLY A 281 4.58 14.57 -4.16
N PRO A 282 4.87 15.87 -4.35
CA PRO A 282 3.88 16.93 -4.50
C PRO A 282 2.94 16.81 -5.70
N ARG A 283 3.35 16.19 -6.81
CA ARG A 283 2.51 16.04 -8.03
C ARG A 283 1.19 15.33 -7.77
N TRP A 284 1.17 14.41 -6.81
CA TRP A 284 0.01 13.57 -6.49
C TRP A 284 -0.86 14.15 -5.38
N GLN A 285 -0.48 15.29 -4.80
CA GLN A 285 -1.29 15.95 -3.78
C GLN A 285 -2.60 16.46 -4.38
N GLY A 286 -3.72 16.02 -3.80
CA GLY A 286 -5.06 16.40 -4.26
C GLY A 286 -5.52 15.71 -5.54
N VAL A 287 -4.73 14.79 -6.10
CA VAL A 287 -5.18 13.93 -7.20
C VAL A 287 -6.11 12.87 -6.63
N ASP A 288 -7.34 12.83 -7.14
CA ASP A 288 -8.31 11.80 -6.75
C ASP A 288 -7.99 10.48 -7.47
N LEU A 289 -7.25 9.60 -6.79
CA LEU A 289 -6.98 8.25 -7.25
C LEU A 289 -8.16 7.29 -7.01
N GLY A 290 -9.22 7.73 -6.31
CA GLY A 290 -10.45 6.96 -6.11
C GLY A 290 -11.18 6.66 -7.43
N VAL A 291 -10.92 7.45 -8.48
CA VAL A 291 -11.42 7.18 -9.85
C VAL A 291 -11.02 5.79 -10.36
N LEU A 292 -9.87 5.26 -9.93
CA LEU A 292 -9.38 3.95 -10.35
C LEU A 292 -10.24 2.80 -9.80
N ARG A 293 -10.88 3.00 -8.64
CA ARG A 293 -11.80 2.01 -8.04
C ARG A 293 -13.04 1.76 -8.91
N GLN A 294 -13.44 2.73 -9.73
CA GLN A 294 -14.59 2.60 -10.63
C GLN A 294 -14.24 1.80 -11.89
N ALA A 295 -13.00 1.94 -12.38
CA ALA A 295 -12.50 1.20 -13.54
C ALA A 295 -12.15 -0.27 -13.24
N ALA A 296 -11.91 -0.60 -11.97
CA ALA A 296 -11.69 -1.98 -11.51
C ALA A 296 -12.98 -2.83 -11.50
N ARG A 297 -14.16 -2.24 -11.70
CA ARG A 297 -15.43 -2.98 -11.65
C ARG A 297 -15.74 -3.62 -13.00
N PRO A 298 -16.25 -4.87 -13.02
CA PRO A 298 -16.74 -5.47 -14.26
C PRO A 298 -17.82 -4.59 -14.87
N ALA A 299 -17.80 -4.43 -16.20
CA ALA A 299 -18.82 -3.70 -16.95
C ALA A 299 -20.26 -4.26 -16.76
N ASP A 300 -20.39 -5.47 -16.19
CA ASP A 300 -21.66 -6.20 -16.00
C ASP A 300 -21.95 -6.61 -14.54
N ALA A 301 -21.31 -6.02 -13.52
CA ALA A 301 -21.69 -6.31 -12.13
C ALA A 301 -23.05 -5.65 -11.81
N PRO A 302 -24.12 -6.41 -11.45
CA PRO A 302 -25.39 -5.81 -11.11
C PRO A 302 -25.25 -4.93 -9.86
N ASP A 303 -25.91 -3.76 -9.88
CA ASP A 303 -26.07 -2.91 -8.70
C ASP A 303 -26.67 -3.75 -7.57
N HIS A 304 -25.84 -4.15 -6.60
CA HIS A 304 -26.33 -4.65 -5.33
C HIS A 304 -26.89 -3.46 -4.54
N GLN A 305 -28.11 -3.04 -4.91
CA GLN A 305 -28.99 -2.38 -3.97
C GLN A 305 -29.20 -3.35 -2.82
N GLY A 306 -28.73 -2.97 -1.63
CA GLY A 306 -28.96 -3.73 -0.40
C GLY A 306 -30.45 -4.03 -0.22
N PRO A 307 -30.80 -5.12 0.48
CA PRO A 307 -32.18 -5.55 0.58
C PRO A 307 -33.05 -4.42 1.13
N ASP A 308 -34.01 -3.97 0.32
CA ASP A 308 -35.13 -3.13 0.73
C ASP A 308 -35.74 -3.77 1.99
N THR A 309 -35.61 -3.08 3.11
CA THR A 309 -36.26 -3.49 4.36
C THR A 309 -37.77 -3.38 4.13
N PRO A 310 -38.54 -4.48 4.13
CA PRO A 310 -39.98 -4.36 3.97
C PRO A 310 -40.55 -3.65 5.21
N ALA A 311 -41.30 -2.58 4.94
CA ALA A 311 -42.04 -1.84 5.93
C ALA A 311 -42.92 -2.80 6.76
N ARG A 312 -42.78 -2.73 8.10
CA ARG A 312 -43.67 -3.42 9.02
C ARG A 312 -45.08 -2.84 8.87
N SER A 313 -46.00 -3.63 8.33
CA SER A 313 -47.43 -3.39 8.45
C SER A 313 -47.87 -3.63 9.88
N GLU A 314 -48.39 -2.59 10.51
CA GLU A 314 -49.17 -2.66 11.74
C GLU A 314 -50.49 -3.40 11.44
N GLU A 315 -50.68 -4.58 12.03
CA GLU A 315 -52.01 -5.16 12.18
C GLU A 315 -52.52 -4.85 13.60
N ALA A 316 -53.44 -3.91 13.65
CA ALA A 316 -54.38 -3.77 14.74
C ALA A 316 -55.57 -4.71 14.48
N GLN A 317 -55.74 -5.72 15.34
CA GLN A 317 -57.04 -6.23 15.81
C GLN A 317 -56.84 -7.22 16.96
#